data_AF-A0A6J2W7Y0-F1
#
_entry.id   AF-A0A6J2W7Y0-F1
#
_cell.length_a   1.000
_cell.length_b   1.000
_cell.length_c   1.000
_cell.angle_alpha   90.00
_cell.angle_beta   90.00
_cell.angle_gamma   90.00
#
_symmetry.space_group_name_H-M   'P 1'
#
loop_
_entity.id
_entity.type
_entity.pdbx_description
1 polymer ?
#
loop_
_entity_poly.entity_id
_entity_poly.type
_entity_poly.pdbx_seq_one_letter_code
_entity_poly.pdbx_strand_id
1 'polypeptide(L)'
;MVSRVEHPAGGYKKIFETCEELSEPIAAHVTGVIPAWLSGSLLRLGPGLFEVGDEPFYHLFDGQALIHKFDLKDGHVTYYRRFVRTDAYVRAMTEKRIVITEFGTAAYPDPCKNIFSRFFTYFQGIEVTDNCLVNVYPIGEDFYACTETNYITKVDPDTLETLKKVDLCNYLSVNGVTAHPHIEKDGTVYNIGNCFGKNMTLAYNIVKIPPAQKDNSDPIEKSEVLVQLPSSERFKPSYIHSFGMTENYFVFVETPVKINLLKFLSAWSIRGTNYMDCFESNETMGTWFHLATKNPGTYINHKFRTSAFNVFHHINCYEDQGFIVVDLCTWKGQEFVYNYLYLANLRENWEDVKKAAMRAPQPEVRRYVLPLDVNREEQGKNLVALPYTTATAVMRSDGTVWLEPEVLFSGPRQAFEFPQINYGKFCGKDYTFTYGLGLNHFIPDRICKLNVKNKETWIWQEPDSYPSEPLFVQSPDATEEDDGVLLSIVVNPGAQRPGYLLILNARDLSEIARAEVDVIIPVTFHGMYKP
;
A
#
# COMPACT_ATOMS: atom_id res chain seq x y z
N MET A 1 18.95 21.21 3.79
CA MET A 1 18.61 21.55 2.39
C MET A 1 18.94 20.29 1.59
N VAL A 2 17.95 19.48 1.23
CA VAL A 2 18.18 18.21 0.50
C VAL A 2 18.72 18.59 -0.88
N SER A 3 19.92 18.14 -1.23
CA SER A 3 20.47 18.35 -2.58
C SER A 3 19.52 17.70 -3.59
N ARG A 4 19.19 18.41 -4.67
CA ARG A 4 18.40 17.84 -5.77
C ARG A 4 19.25 16.77 -6.45
N VAL A 5 18.99 15.51 -6.12
CA VAL A 5 19.60 14.37 -6.80
C VAL A 5 18.93 14.25 -8.16
N GLU A 6 19.77 14.06 -9.17
CA GLU A 6 19.36 13.95 -10.57
C GLU A 6 19.66 12.54 -11.06
N HIS A 7 18.85 12.00 -11.97
CA HIS A 7 19.01 10.66 -12.53
C HIS A 7 19.15 10.69 -14.06
N PRO A 8 20.10 11.45 -14.63
CA PRO A 8 20.20 11.66 -16.08
C PRO A 8 20.47 10.36 -16.85
N ALA A 9 21.08 9.36 -16.21
CA ALA A 9 21.31 8.04 -16.79
C ALA A 9 20.00 7.25 -17.02
N GLY A 10 18.91 7.60 -16.34
CA GLY A 10 17.61 6.94 -16.51
C GLY A 10 17.59 5.48 -16.05
N GLY A 11 18.45 5.08 -15.11
CA GLY A 11 18.54 3.69 -14.63
C GLY A 11 17.22 3.16 -14.06
N TYR A 12 16.37 4.02 -13.50
CA TYR A 12 15.06 3.66 -12.96
C TYR A 12 14.14 2.99 -13.99
N LYS A 13 14.40 3.13 -15.29
CA LYS A 13 13.61 2.40 -16.30
C LYS A 13 13.66 0.89 -16.09
N LYS A 14 14.78 0.36 -15.55
CA LYS A 14 14.98 -1.07 -15.30
C LYS A 14 14.04 -1.67 -14.27
N ILE A 15 13.59 -0.90 -13.28
CA ILE A 15 12.61 -1.41 -12.30
C ILE A 15 11.21 -1.55 -12.90
N PHE A 16 11.00 -1.07 -14.13
CA PHE A 16 9.76 -1.21 -14.87
C PHE A 16 9.95 -2.10 -16.12
N GLU A 17 10.94 -2.99 -16.16
CA GLU A 17 11.14 -3.94 -17.27
C GLU A 17 10.69 -5.35 -16.89
N THR A 18 10.15 -6.08 -17.86
CA THR A 18 9.75 -7.49 -17.69
C THR A 18 10.95 -8.34 -17.31
N CYS A 19 10.72 -9.31 -16.43
CA CYS A 19 11.73 -10.29 -16.05
C CYS A 19 11.14 -11.71 -16.06
N GLU A 20 12.02 -12.71 -16.20
CA GLU A 20 11.64 -14.12 -16.13
C GLU A 20 11.66 -14.62 -14.69
N GLU A 21 10.81 -15.62 -14.39
CA GLU A 21 10.89 -16.36 -13.13
C GLU A 21 12.19 -17.16 -13.03
N LEU A 22 12.58 -17.52 -11.80
CA LEU A 22 13.72 -18.41 -11.59
C LEU A 22 13.23 -19.85 -11.44
N SER A 23 13.99 -20.82 -11.97
CA SER A 23 13.69 -22.25 -11.80
C SER A 23 14.10 -22.77 -10.44
N GLU A 24 15.11 -22.16 -9.82
CA GLU A 24 15.62 -22.48 -8.50
C GLU A 24 16.15 -21.22 -7.79
N PRO A 25 16.25 -21.21 -6.45
CA PRO A 25 16.87 -20.10 -5.72
C PRO A 25 18.33 -19.92 -6.12
N ILE A 26 18.73 -18.68 -6.40
CA ILE A 26 20.12 -18.33 -6.69
C ILE A 26 20.83 -17.86 -5.43
N ALA A 27 22.11 -18.20 -5.28
CA ALA A 27 22.93 -17.72 -4.18
C ALA A 27 23.28 -16.25 -4.39
N ALA A 28 23.07 -15.42 -3.37
CA ALA A 28 23.48 -14.03 -3.38
C ALA A 28 24.92 -13.89 -2.84
N HIS A 29 25.69 -12.98 -3.41
CA HIS A 29 27.01 -12.64 -2.89
C HIS A 29 26.89 -11.64 -1.74
N VAL A 30 27.36 -12.03 -0.56
CA VAL A 30 27.26 -11.20 0.64
C VAL A 30 28.51 -10.32 0.80
N THR A 31 28.29 -9.02 0.95
CA THR A 31 29.29 -8.04 1.40
C THR A 31 28.87 -7.48 2.76
N GLY A 32 29.82 -7.24 3.67
CA GLY A 32 29.53 -6.89 5.06
C GLY A 32 29.27 -8.12 5.94
N VAL A 33 28.61 -7.94 7.09
CA VAL A 33 28.32 -9.03 8.04
C VAL A 33 26.86 -9.02 8.42
N ILE A 34 26.09 -10.00 7.92
CA ILE A 34 24.68 -10.16 8.28
C ILE A 34 24.58 -10.51 9.77
N PRO A 35 23.73 -9.83 10.55
CA PRO A 35 23.56 -10.15 11.96
C PRO A 35 23.12 -11.61 12.15
N ALA A 36 23.77 -12.34 13.06
CA ALA A 36 23.52 -13.78 13.25
C ALA A 36 22.09 -14.11 13.72
N TRP A 37 21.41 -13.14 14.34
CA TRP A 37 20.01 -13.28 14.77
C TRP A 37 19.02 -13.08 13.62
N LEU A 38 19.45 -12.51 12.49
CA LEU A 38 18.62 -12.27 11.33
C LEU A 38 18.58 -13.53 10.47
N SER A 39 17.66 -14.43 10.83
CA SER A 39 17.35 -15.66 10.11
C SER A 39 15.86 -15.64 9.78
N GLY A 40 15.50 -15.86 8.51
CA GLY A 40 14.12 -15.73 8.03
C GLY A 40 14.03 -15.36 6.55
N SER A 41 12.81 -15.17 6.06
CA SER A 41 12.52 -14.84 4.66
C SER A 41 11.89 -13.46 4.53
N LEU A 42 12.48 -12.60 3.70
CA LEU A 42 11.83 -11.40 3.20
C LEU A 42 10.99 -11.78 1.97
N LEU A 43 9.67 -11.61 2.05
CA LEU A 43 8.73 -11.79 0.94
C LEU A 43 8.25 -10.44 0.44
N ARG A 44 8.25 -10.20 -0.88
CA ARG A 44 7.75 -8.95 -1.49
C ARG A 44 6.98 -9.19 -2.78
N LEU A 45 6.00 -8.35 -3.07
CA LEU A 45 5.16 -8.42 -4.27
C LEU A 45 5.35 -7.17 -5.13
N GLY A 46 5.26 -7.36 -6.45
CA GLY A 46 5.28 -6.29 -7.44
C GLY A 46 4.97 -6.80 -8.85
N PRO A 47 4.87 -5.92 -9.85
CA PRO A 47 4.70 -6.31 -11.25
C PRO A 47 6.00 -6.87 -11.83
N GLY A 48 5.94 -8.05 -12.48
CA GLY A 48 7.10 -8.69 -13.11
C GLY A 48 7.02 -8.85 -14.63
N LEU A 49 5.82 -8.69 -15.21
CA LEU A 49 5.53 -8.83 -16.63
C LEU A 49 4.68 -7.63 -17.06
N PHE A 50 5.23 -6.77 -17.92
CA PHE A 50 4.62 -5.50 -18.31
C PHE A 50 4.02 -5.51 -19.72
N GLU A 51 4.03 -6.65 -20.40
CA GLU A 51 3.43 -6.87 -21.71
C GLU A 51 3.10 -8.35 -21.91
N VAL A 52 2.11 -8.66 -22.75
CA VAL A 52 1.77 -10.03 -23.16
C VAL A 52 1.81 -10.09 -24.68
N GLY A 53 2.91 -10.62 -25.22
CA GLY A 53 3.17 -10.53 -26.66
C GLY A 53 3.37 -9.07 -27.08
N ASP A 54 2.55 -8.59 -28.02
CA ASP A 54 2.58 -7.20 -28.49
C ASP A 54 1.63 -6.27 -27.71
N GLU A 55 0.89 -6.79 -26.72
CA GLU A 55 -0.07 -6.01 -25.93
C GLU A 55 0.59 -5.47 -24.64
N PRO A 56 0.81 -4.16 -24.51
CA PRO A 56 1.42 -3.58 -23.32
C PRO A 56 0.41 -3.39 -22.19
N PHE A 57 0.88 -3.52 -20.96
CA PHE A 57 0.22 -2.92 -19.81
C PHE A 57 0.60 -1.43 -19.71
N TYR A 58 -0.37 -0.58 -19.35
CA TYR A 58 -0.21 0.87 -19.38
C TYR A 58 0.13 1.48 -18.01
N HIS A 59 -0.41 0.95 -16.92
CA HIS A 59 -0.26 1.52 -15.58
C HIS A 59 0.69 0.71 -14.69
N LEU A 60 1.33 1.38 -13.72
CA LEU A 60 2.23 0.74 -12.75
C LEU A 60 1.59 -0.45 -12.02
N PHE A 61 0.27 -0.44 -11.85
CA PHE A 61 -0.50 -1.46 -11.13
C PHE A 61 -1.12 -2.54 -12.03
N ASP A 62 -0.67 -2.65 -13.28
CA ASP A 62 -1.24 -3.59 -14.26
C ASP A 62 -0.35 -4.82 -14.53
N GLY A 63 0.96 -4.69 -14.34
CA GLY A 63 1.89 -5.78 -14.61
C GLY A 63 1.61 -7.01 -13.76
N GLN A 64 1.84 -8.21 -14.29
CA GLN A 64 1.41 -9.44 -13.61
C GLN A 64 2.23 -9.70 -12.34
N ALA A 65 1.54 -10.12 -11.28
CA ALA A 65 2.08 -10.30 -9.94
C ALA A 65 3.27 -11.27 -9.91
N LEU A 66 4.37 -10.78 -9.38
CA LEU A 66 5.61 -11.51 -9.14
C LEU A 66 5.91 -11.47 -7.64
N ILE A 67 6.01 -12.65 -7.03
CA ILE A 67 6.45 -12.79 -5.64
C ILE A 67 7.96 -13.02 -5.60
N HIS A 68 8.63 -12.30 -4.71
CA HIS A 68 10.06 -12.31 -4.49
C HIS A 68 10.37 -12.82 -3.08
N LYS A 69 11.44 -13.60 -2.94
CA LYS A 69 11.95 -14.09 -1.66
C LYS A 69 13.45 -13.87 -1.56
N PHE A 70 13.89 -13.16 -0.52
CA PHE A 70 15.26 -13.28 -0.03
C PHE A 70 15.23 -14.12 1.24
N ASP A 71 15.91 -15.27 1.23
CA ASP A 71 15.98 -16.17 2.38
C ASP A 71 17.34 -16.04 3.05
N LEU A 72 17.35 -15.67 4.32
CA LEU A 72 18.55 -15.40 5.12
C LEU A 72 18.72 -16.50 6.15
N LYS A 73 19.86 -17.17 6.13
CA LYS A 73 20.17 -18.23 7.09
C LYS A 73 21.67 -18.36 7.30
N ASP A 74 22.10 -18.35 8.56
CA ASP A 74 23.51 -18.55 8.95
C ASP A 74 24.49 -17.65 8.15
N GLY A 75 24.11 -16.39 7.94
CA GLY A 75 24.90 -15.40 7.17
C GLY A 75 24.91 -15.60 5.65
N HIS A 76 24.22 -16.62 5.14
CA HIS A 76 24.03 -16.88 3.71
C HIS A 76 22.68 -16.35 3.26
N VAL A 77 22.59 -15.93 2.00
CA VAL A 77 21.36 -15.41 1.41
C VAL A 77 21.10 -16.06 0.07
N THR A 78 19.86 -16.46 -0.17
CA THR A 78 19.37 -16.85 -1.50
C THR A 78 18.28 -15.91 -1.96
N TYR A 79 18.14 -15.77 -3.28
CA TYR A 79 17.07 -15.02 -3.91
C TYR A 79 16.25 -15.93 -4.82
N TYR A 80 14.93 -15.80 -4.76
CA TYR A 80 14.01 -16.56 -5.60
C TYR A 80 12.81 -15.69 -6.01
N ARG A 81 12.26 -15.93 -7.20
CA ARG A 81 11.05 -15.25 -7.66
C ARG A 81 10.21 -16.10 -8.59
N ARG A 82 8.88 -15.99 -8.45
CA ARG A 82 7.88 -16.77 -9.20
C ARG A 82 6.67 -15.89 -9.50
N PHE A 83 6.11 -16.00 -10.71
CA PHE A 83 4.81 -15.36 -10.98
C PHE A 83 3.70 -16.03 -10.18
N VAL A 84 2.82 -15.24 -9.58
CA VAL A 84 1.62 -15.77 -8.93
C VAL A 84 0.69 -16.29 -10.02
N ARG A 85 0.28 -17.55 -9.95
CA ARG A 85 -0.55 -18.23 -10.96
C ARG A 85 -2.03 -17.87 -10.79
N THR A 86 -2.33 -16.57 -10.91
CA THR A 86 -3.69 -16.01 -10.89
C THR A 86 -4.43 -16.34 -12.18
N ASP A 87 -5.77 -16.18 -12.20
CA ASP A 87 -6.54 -16.35 -13.43
C ASP A 87 -6.09 -15.34 -14.49
N ALA A 88 -5.79 -14.09 -14.09
CA ALA A 88 -5.22 -13.08 -14.98
C ALA A 88 -3.93 -13.57 -15.67
N TYR A 89 -2.97 -14.09 -14.90
CA TYR A 89 -1.68 -14.56 -15.44
C TYR A 89 -1.85 -15.83 -16.28
N VAL A 90 -2.54 -16.85 -15.74
CA VAL A 90 -2.70 -18.15 -16.41
C VAL A 90 -3.42 -17.98 -17.74
N ARG A 91 -4.48 -17.17 -17.79
CA ARG A 91 -5.21 -16.91 -19.04
C ARG A 91 -4.42 -16.06 -20.00
N ALA A 92 -3.69 -15.05 -19.52
CA ALA A 92 -2.81 -14.26 -20.37
C ALA A 92 -1.74 -15.12 -21.06
N MET A 93 -1.11 -16.03 -20.32
CA MET A 93 -0.09 -16.93 -20.88
C MET A 93 -0.70 -17.99 -21.81
N THR A 94 -1.91 -18.48 -21.50
CA THR A 94 -2.62 -19.47 -22.32
C THR A 94 -3.10 -18.88 -23.64
N GLU A 95 -3.69 -17.69 -23.60
CA GLU A 95 -4.29 -17.02 -24.77
C GLU A 95 -3.32 -16.08 -25.50
N LYS A 96 -2.12 -15.85 -24.93
CA LYS A 96 -1.06 -14.97 -25.47
C LYS A 96 -1.54 -13.55 -25.76
N ARG A 97 -2.40 -13.03 -24.88
CA ARG A 97 -2.98 -11.68 -24.92
C ARG A 97 -3.45 -11.27 -23.53
N ILE A 98 -3.79 -10.01 -23.31
CA ILE A 98 -4.41 -9.55 -22.08
C ILE A 98 -5.89 -9.99 -22.07
N VAL A 99 -6.25 -10.85 -21.12
CA VAL A 99 -7.59 -11.46 -21.05
C VAL A 99 -8.47 -10.81 -19.99
N ILE A 100 -7.87 -10.39 -18.87
CA ILE A 100 -8.54 -9.73 -17.75
C ILE A 100 -8.20 -8.24 -17.77
N THR A 101 -9.20 -7.38 -17.60
CA THR A 101 -8.99 -5.94 -17.45
C THR A 101 -8.27 -5.68 -16.13
N GLU A 102 -7.12 -5.01 -16.21
CA GLU A 102 -6.34 -4.54 -15.07
C GLU A 102 -6.69 -3.09 -14.72
N PHE A 103 -6.00 -2.50 -13.74
CA PHE A 103 -6.31 -1.18 -13.19
C PHE A 103 -6.41 -0.08 -14.26
N GLY A 104 -5.38 0.07 -15.10
CA GLY A 104 -5.29 1.06 -16.17
C GLY A 104 -5.26 0.47 -17.59
N THR A 105 -5.46 -0.84 -17.73
CA THR A 105 -5.42 -1.54 -19.03
C THR A 105 -6.67 -2.37 -19.24
N ALA A 106 -7.48 -1.98 -20.23
CA ALA A 106 -8.68 -2.72 -20.61
C ALA A 106 -8.31 -3.95 -21.44
N ALA A 107 -8.88 -5.12 -21.10
CA ALA A 107 -8.83 -6.29 -21.97
C ALA A 107 -9.90 -6.18 -23.06
N TYR A 108 -9.56 -6.60 -24.28
CA TYR A 108 -10.51 -6.61 -25.40
C TYR A 108 -10.90 -8.05 -25.76
N PRO A 109 -12.15 -8.27 -26.24
CA PRO A 109 -12.56 -9.57 -26.75
C PRO A 109 -11.67 -10.02 -27.91
N ASP A 110 -11.38 -11.32 -27.96
CA ASP A 110 -10.54 -11.94 -28.99
C ASP A 110 -10.96 -11.50 -30.42
N PRO A 111 -10.05 -10.85 -31.18
CA PRO A 111 -10.36 -10.37 -32.51
C PRO A 111 -10.66 -11.50 -33.50
N CYS A 112 -10.17 -12.72 -33.26
CA CYS A 112 -10.37 -13.90 -34.10
C CYS A 112 -11.71 -14.61 -33.87
N LYS A 113 -12.47 -14.25 -32.82
CA LYS A 113 -13.82 -14.78 -32.59
C LYS A 113 -14.83 -14.11 -33.54
N ASN A 114 -15.62 -14.93 -34.24
CA ASN A 114 -16.76 -14.49 -35.07
C ASN A 114 -17.75 -13.64 -34.24
N ILE A 115 -18.48 -12.71 -34.90
CA ILE A 115 -19.44 -11.79 -34.26
C ILE A 115 -20.41 -12.50 -33.29
N PHE A 116 -20.86 -13.72 -33.62
CA PHE A 116 -21.74 -14.51 -32.76
C PHE A 116 -21.05 -15.02 -31.48
N SER A 117 -19.78 -15.45 -31.52
CA SER A 117 -19.05 -15.88 -30.32
C SER A 117 -18.57 -14.70 -29.46
N ARG A 118 -18.35 -13.53 -30.07
CA ARG A 118 -18.16 -12.27 -29.32
C ARG A 118 -19.40 -11.90 -28.50
N PHE A 119 -20.60 -12.11 -29.06
CA PHE A 119 -21.86 -11.85 -28.36
C PHE A 119 -22.04 -12.79 -27.15
N PHE A 120 -21.72 -14.08 -27.26
CA PHE A 120 -21.78 -15.03 -26.13
C PHE A 120 -20.76 -14.75 -25.01
N THR A 121 -19.57 -14.22 -25.35
CA THR A 121 -18.56 -13.82 -24.34
C THR A 121 -19.06 -12.64 -23.49
N TYR A 122 -19.94 -11.80 -24.07
CA TYR A 122 -20.58 -10.67 -23.39
C TYR A 122 -21.59 -11.07 -22.29
N PHE A 123 -22.03 -12.34 -22.25
CA PHE A 123 -23.00 -12.85 -21.27
C PHE A 123 -22.37 -13.65 -20.13
N GLN A 124 -21.06 -13.89 -20.14
CA GLN A 124 -20.35 -14.33 -18.94
C GLN A 124 -20.14 -13.09 -18.05
N GLY A 125 -20.45 -13.22 -16.76
CA GLY A 125 -20.44 -12.09 -15.82
C GLY A 125 -19.11 -11.33 -15.77
N ILE A 126 -19.14 -10.16 -15.12
CA ILE A 126 -17.99 -9.26 -14.93
C ILE A 126 -16.82 -10.02 -14.29
N GLU A 127 -15.68 -10.12 -15.00
CA GLU A 127 -14.46 -10.77 -14.51
C GLU A 127 -13.56 -9.74 -13.81
N VAL A 128 -13.68 -9.64 -12.49
CA VAL A 128 -12.82 -8.79 -11.65
C VAL A 128 -11.40 -9.36 -11.59
N THR A 129 -10.38 -8.49 -11.62
CA THR A 129 -8.98 -8.93 -11.59
C THR A 129 -8.61 -9.59 -10.26
N ASP A 130 -7.82 -10.66 -10.35
CA ASP A 130 -7.16 -11.33 -9.24
C ASP A 130 -5.64 -11.20 -9.32
N ASN A 131 -5.12 -10.23 -10.10
CA ASN A 131 -3.70 -9.91 -10.17
C ASN A 131 -3.19 -9.39 -8.82
N CYS A 132 -2.75 -10.29 -7.95
CA CYS A 132 -2.38 -10.03 -6.55
C CYS A 132 -0.95 -9.47 -6.40
N LEU A 133 -0.67 -8.33 -7.04
CA LEU A 133 0.67 -7.74 -7.15
C LEU A 133 1.07 -6.79 -6.01
N VAL A 134 0.19 -6.49 -5.05
CA VAL A 134 0.38 -5.36 -4.12
C VAL A 134 1.12 -5.77 -2.85
N ASN A 135 0.62 -6.78 -2.14
CA ASN A 135 1.17 -7.18 -0.84
C ASN A 135 0.98 -8.68 -0.57
N VAL A 136 1.64 -9.19 0.47
CA VAL A 136 1.43 -10.53 1.04
C VAL A 136 1.33 -10.43 2.56
N TYR A 137 0.36 -11.10 3.16
CA TYR A 137 0.15 -11.09 4.61
C TYR A 137 -0.40 -12.41 5.15
N PRO A 138 -0.18 -12.71 6.45
CA PRO A 138 -0.66 -13.95 7.05
C PRO A 138 -2.12 -13.86 7.48
N ILE A 139 -2.84 -14.98 7.35
CA ILE A 139 -4.11 -15.25 8.02
C ILE A 139 -3.99 -16.64 8.66
N GLY A 140 -3.93 -16.70 9.99
CA GLY A 140 -3.60 -17.95 10.69
C GLY A 140 -2.19 -18.43 10.34
N GLU A 141 -2.08 -19.68 9.86
CA GLU A 141 -0.80 -20.28 9.42
C GLU A 141 -0.51 -20.07 7.92
N ASP A 142 -1.48 -19.50 7.19
CA ASP A 142 -1.44 -19.36 5.74
C ASP A 142 -1.03 -17.95 5.30
N PHE A 143 -0.50 -17.83 4.08
CA PHE A 143 -0.06 -16.56 3.50
C PHE A 143 -0.84 -16.24 2.24
N TYR A 144 -1.27 -14.99 2.10
CA TYR A 144 -2.12 -14.55 0.99
C TYR A 144 -1.50 -13.35 0.30
N ALA A 145 -1.18 -13.50 -0.99
CA ALA A 145 -0.93 -12.38 -1.88
C ALA A 145 -2.25 -11.67 -2.20
N CYS A 146 -2.23 -10.34 -2.33
CA CYS A 146 -3.43 -9.55 -2.55
C CYS A 146 -3.24 -8.39 -3.53
N THR A 147 -4.38 -7.92 -4.00
CA THR A 147 -4.60 -6.61 -4.61
C THR A 147 -5.73 -5.91 -3.83
N GLU A 148 -6.46 -4.98 -4.44
CA GLU A 148 -7.54 -4.22 -3.79
C GLU A 148 -8.95 -4.67 -4.22
N THR A 149 -9.07 -5.90 -4.72
CA THR A 149 -10.35 -6.52 -5.11
C THR A 149 -10.85 -7.47 -4.03
N ASN A 150 -11.90 -8.24 -4.33
CA ASN A 150 -12.39 -9.32 -3.47
C ASN A 150 -11.54 -10.60 -3.56
N TYR A 151 -10.63 -10.70 -4.53
CA TYR A 151 -9.80 -11.88 -4.71
C TYR A 151 -8.45 -11.73 -4.01
N ILE A 152 -8.13 -12.71 -3.17
CA ILE A 152 -6.80 -12.92 -2.61
C ILE A 152 -6.30 -14.31 -3.00
N THR A 153 -4.98 -14.47 -3.10
CA THR A 153 -4.37 -15.72 -3.57
C THR A 153 -3.47 -16.30 -2.49
N LYS A 154 -3.86 -17.46 -1.95
CA LYS A 154 -3.04 -18.24 -1.03
C LYS A 154 -1.77 -18.70 -1.74
N VAL A 155 -0.63 -18.45 -1.12
CA VAL A 155 0.70 -18.80 -1.61
C VAL A 155 1.48 -19.56 -0.54
N ASP A 156 2.37 -20.44 -0.98
CA ASP A 156 3.36 -21.07 -0.11
C ASP A 156 4.55 -20.10 0.09
N PRO A 157 4.85 -19.67 1.33
CA PRO A 157 5.92 -18.71 1.60
C PRO A 157 7.34 -19.26 1.38
N ASP A 158 7.51 -20.58 1.37
CA ASP A 158 8.81 -21.22 1.27
C ASP A 158 9.15 -21.55 -0.19
N THR A 159 8.16 -22.06 -0.94
CA THR A 159 8.30 -22.48 -2.36
C THR A 159 7.83 -21.44 -3.37
N LEU A 160 7.09 -20.42 -2.93
CA LEU A 160 6.41 -19.41 -3.76
C LEU A 160 5.38 -20.01 -4.72
N GLU A 161 4.89 -21.22 -4.44
CA GLU A 161 3.82 -21.84 -5.21
C GLU A 161 2.48 -21.17 -4.94
N THR A 162 1.67 -21.06 -5.99
CA THR A 162 0.29 -20.60 -5.88
C THR A 162 -0.60 -21.76 -5.50
N LEU A 163 -1.33 -21.62 -4.40
CA LEU A 163 -2.09 -22.72 -3.81
C LEU A 163 -3.59 -22.60 -4.14
N LYS A 164 -4.22 -21.45 -3.82
CA LYS A 164 -5.67 -21.31 -3.92
C LYS A 164 -6.10 -19.85 -4.09
N LYS A 165 -6.99 -19.59 -5.05
CA LYS A 165 -7.75 -18.33 -5.13
C LYS A 165 -8.89 -18.34 -4.11
N VAL A 166 -9.06 -17.26 -3.37
CA VAL A 166 -10.15 -17.06 -2.39
C VAL A 166 -10.95 -15.83 -2.79
N ASP A 167 -12.27 -16.00 -2.85
CA ASP A 167 -13.23 -14.91 -3.03
C ASP A 167 -13.80 -14.49 -1.68
N LEU A 168 -13.42 -13.30 -1.22
CA LEU A 168 -13.86 -12.76 0.07
C LEU A 168 -15.36 -12.46 0.11
N CYS A 169 -16.02 -12.25 -1.03
CA CYS A 169 -17.47 -12.04 -1.10
C CYS A 169 -18.27 -13.27 -0.63
N ASN A 170 -17.66 -14.45 -0.61
CA ASN A 170 -18.30 -15.67 -0.09
C ASN A 170 -18.43 -15.66 1.45
N TYR A 171 -17.68 -14.82 2.13
CA TYR A 171 -17.57 -14.79 3.60
C TYR A 171 -17.98 -13.43 4.20
N LEU A 172 -17.73 -12.34 3.47
CA LEU A 172 -17.91 -10.97 3.93
C LEU A 172 -18.77 -10.18 2.95
N SER A 173 -19.61 -9.27 3.50
CA SER A 173 -20.38 -8.32 2.69
C SER A 173 -19.52 -7.11 2.32
N VAL A 174 -18.60 -7.31 1.38
CA VAL A 174 -17.69 -6.30 0.82
C VAL A 174 -17.57 -6.51 -0.69
N ASN A 175 -17.25 -5.46 -1.44
CA ASN A 175 -16.96 -5.53 -2.87
C ASN A 175 -15.47 -5.77 -3.15
N GLY A 176 -14.62 -5.49 -2.16
CA GLY A 176 -13.17 -5.60 -2.17
C GLY A 176 -12.62 -5.07 -0.85
N VAL A 177 -11.39 -5.41 -0.53
CA VAL A 177 -10.70 -4.94 0.68
C VAL A 177 -9.35 -4.34 0.32
N THR A 178 -8.76 -3.57 1.22
CA THR A 178 -7.42 -3.01 0.97
C THR A 178 -6.33 -4.08 0.98
N ALA A 179 -5.18 -3.78 0.38
CA ALA A 179 -3.95 -4.57 0.51
C ALA A 179 -3.19 -4.32 1.83
N HIS A 180 -3.76 -3.51 2.74
CA HIS A 180 -3.15 -3.04 3.98
C HIS A 180 -3.98 -3.41 5.21
N PRO A 181 -4.18 -4.71 5.49
CA PRO A 181 -4.82 -5.10 6.73
C PRO A 181 -3.94 -4.78 7.94
N HIS A 182 -4.59 -4.45 9.06
CA HIS A 182 -3.93 -4.43 10.35
C HIS A 182 -3.93 -5.83 10.97
N ILE A 183 -2.79 -6.27 11.52
CA ILE A 183 -2.65 -7.60 12.13
C ILE A 183 -2.21 -7.46 13.58
N GLU A 184 -3.01 -7.97 14.50
CA GLU A 184 -2.67 -7.97 15.92
C GLU A 184 -1.68 -9.07 16.27
N LYS A 185 -1.06 -8.95 17.45
CA LYS A 185 -0.08 -9.93 17.96
C LYS A 185 -0.63 -11.35 18.08
N ASP A 186 -1.93 -11.50 18.30
CA ASP A 186 -2.58 -12.80 18.41
C ASP A 186 -2.90 -13.42 17.04
N GLY A 187 -2.70 -12.67 15.94
CA GLY A 187 -3.03 -13.08 14.58
C GLY A 187 -4.41 -12.61 14.09
N THR A 188 -5.15 -11.83 14.87
CA THR A 188 -6.40 -11.21 14.42
C THR A 188 -6.12 -10.24 13.28
N VAL A 189 -6.83 -10.38 12.17
CA VAL A 189 -6.69 -9.50 10.99
C VAL A 189 -7.89 -8.56 10.89
N TYR A 190 -7.62 -7.27 10.75
CA TYR A 190 -8.62 -6.23 10.49
C TYR A 190 -8.39 -5.62 9.12
N ASN A 191 -9.46 -5.41 8.35
CA ASN A 191 -9.38 -4.73 7.06
C ASN A 191 -10.59 -3.83 6.83
N ILE A 192 -10.56 -2.99 5.81
CA ILE A 192 -11.66 -2.13 5.38
C ILE A 192 -12.00 -2.39 3.92
N GLY A 193 -13.29 -2.38 3.60
CA GLY A 193 -13.78 -2.62 2.24
C GLY A 193 -15.02 -1.80 1.90
N ASN A 194 -15.15 -1.43 0.63
CA ASN A 194 -16.39 -0.83 0.11
C ASN A 194 -17.54 -1.85 0.17
N CYS A 195 -18.75 -1.42 0.51
CA CYS A 195 -19.92 -2.29 0.54
C CYS A 195 -21.22 -1.56 0.15
N PHE A 196 -22.27 -2.33 -0.14
CA PHE A 196 -23.64 -1.80 -0.19
C PHE A 196 -24.18 -1.67 1.24
N GLY A 197 -24.40 -0.42 1.66
CA GLY A 197 -25.04 -0.08 2.92
C GLY A 197 -26.57 -0.18 2.88
N LYS A 198 -27.21 0.16 4.01
CA LYS A 198 -28.68 0.19 4.12
C LYS A 198 -29.29 1.24 3.18
N ASN A 199 -30.53 1.03 2.73
CA ASN A 199 -31.30 1.99 1.90
C ASN A 199 -30.64 2.36 0.55
N MET A 200 -29.92 1.42 -0.07
CA MET A 200 -29.23 1.62 -1.35
C MET A 200 -28.23 2.79 -1.28
N THR A 201 -27.47 2.90 -0.18
CA THR A 201 -26.31 3.78 -0.08
C THR A 201 -25.04 2.95 -0.16
N LEU A 202 -23.92 3.56 -0.55
CA LEU A 202 -22.61 2.96 -0.36
C LEU A 202 -22.08 3.27 1.04
N ALA A 203 -21.24 2.38 1.54
CA ALA A 203 -20.64 2.46 2.86
C ALA A 203 -19.28 1.73 2.86
N TYR A 204 -18.60 1.75 4.00
CA TYR A 204 -17.35 1.02 4.21
C TYR A 204 -17.52 0.10 5.41
N ASN A 205 -17.23 -1.19 5.24
CA ASN A 205 -17.26 -2.15 6.34
C ASN A 205 -15.84 -2.36 6.86
N ILE A 206 -15.65 -2.23 8.18
CA ILE A 206 -14.49 -2.80 8.87
C ILE A 206 -14.79 -4.27 9.11
N VAL A 207 -13.91 -5.13 8.62
CA VAL A 207 -14.00 -6.58 8.74
C VAL A 207 -12.95 -7.09 9.70
N LYS A 208 -13.25 -8.23 10.30
CA LYS A 208 -12.33 -8.95 11.18
C LYS A 208 -12.27 -10.42 10.77
N ILE A 209 -11.06 -10.95 10.71
CA ILE A 209 -10.78 -12.37 10.59
C ILE A 209 -10.10 -12.79 11.90
N PRO A 210 -10.66 -13.74 12.67
CA PRO A 210 -10.07 -14.17 13.93
C PRO A 210 -8.72 -14.88 13.69
N PRO A 211 -7.91 -15.07 14.74
CA PRO A 211 -6.69 -15.87 14.62
C PRO A 211 -7.03 -17.35 14.43
N ALA A 212 -6.02 -18.16 14.10
CA ALA A 212 -6.16 -19.62 14.04
C ALA A 212 -6.74 -20.18 15.35
N GLN A 213 -7.76 -21.02 15.22
CA GLN A 213 -8.49 -21.60 16.35
C GLN A 213 -8.08 -23.06 16.56
N LYS A 214 -8.26 -23.59 17.78
CA LYS A 214 -7.88 -24.97 18.14
C LYS A 214 -8.61 -26.06 17.36
N ASP A 215 -9.74 -25.73 16.73
CA ASP A 215 -10.52 -26.63 15.90
C ASP A 215 -9.98 -26.75 14.47
N ASN A 216 -8.89 -26.06 14.15
CA ASN A 216 -8.21 -26.05 12.84
C ASN A 216 -9.12 -25.65 11.67
N SER A 217 -10.22 -24.95 11.94
CA SER A 217 -11.05 -24.35 10.88
C SER A 217 -10.27 -23.24 10.18
N ASP A 218 -10.48 -23.06 8.88
CA ASP A 218 -9.97 -21.90 8.13
C ASP A 218 -10.49 -20.60 8.78
N PRO A 219 -9.60 -19.71 9.28
CA PRO A 219 -10.04 -18.48 9.94
C PRO A 219 -10.92 -17.58 9.07
N ILE A 220 -10.77 -17.64 7.74
CA ILE A 220 -11.58 -16.86 6.79
C ILE A 220 -13.06 -17.25 6.88
N GLU A 221 -13.39 -18.50 7.18
CA GLU A 221 -14.77 -18.96 7.35
C GLU A 221 -15.47 -18.30 8.56
N LYS A 222 -14.69 -17.77 9.50
CA LYS A 222 -15.15 -17.10 10.71
C LYS A 222 -15.05 -15.57 10.60
N SER A 223 -14.92 -15.04 9.38
CA SER A 223 -14.86 -13.60 9.13
C SER A 223 -16.18 -12.91 9.50
N GLU A 224 -16.09 -11.70 10.08
CA GLU A 224 -17.25 -10.91 10.47
C GLU A 224 -17.11 -9.43 10.09
N VAL A 225 -18.24 -8.77 9.84
CA VAL A 225 -18.31 -7.30 9.73
C VAL A 225 -18.52 -6.72 11.12
N LEU A 226 -17.59 -5.89 11.58
CA LEU A 226 -17.64 -5.31 12.93
C LEU A 226 -18.41 -4.00 13.00
N VAL A 227 -18.15 -3.11 12.06
CA VAL A 227 -18.76 -1.78 12.05
C VAL A 227 -18.84 -1.27 10.62
N GLN A 228 -19.93 -0.56 10.31
CA GLN A 228 -20.13 0.10 9.03
C GLN A 228 -19.96 1.61 9.19
N LEU A 229 -19.13 2.20 8.33
CA LEU A 229 -18.85 3.63 8.24
C LEU A 229 -19.64 4.24 7.08
N PRO A 230 -20.20 5.45 7.24
CA PRO A 230 -20.96 6.09 6.18
C PRO A 230 -20.05 6.60 5.05
N SER A 231 -20.60 6.67 3.84
CA SER A 231 -19.99 7.39 2.71
C SER A 231 -20.50 8.83 2.65
N SER A 232 -19.63 9.78 2.30
CA SER A 232 -20.01 11.18 2.07
C SER A 232 -20.95 11.35 0.88
N GLU A 233 -20.86 10.45 -0.10
CA GLU A 233 -21.72 10.43 -1.27
C GLU A 233 -22.47 9.10 -1.39
N ARG A 234 -23.77 9.19 -1.72
CA ARG A 234 -24.68 8.03 -1.75
C ARG A 234 -24.26 6.93 -2.72
N PHE A 235 -23.73 7.30 -3.88
CA PHE A 235 -23.43 6.38 -4.99
C PHE A 235 -21.96 6.43 -5.47
N LYS A 236 -21.11 7.12 -4.73
CA LYS A 236 -19.68 7.26 -5.05
C LYS A 236 -18.85 7.07 -3.77
N PRO A 237 -18.35 5.85 -3.50
CA PRO A 237 -17.43 5.66 -2.40
C PRO A 237 -16.11 6.34 -2.76
N SER A 238 -15.35 6.76 -1.76
CA SER A 238 -13.97 7.17 -1.95
C SER A 238 -13.08 5.97 -2.22
N TYR A 239 -11.96 6.23 -2.90
CA TYR A 239 -10.85 5.30 -2.92
C TYR A 239 -10.30 5.11 -1.50
N ILE A 240 -10.04 3.86 -1.13
CA ILE A 240 -9.49 3.45 0.16
C ILE A 240 -8.26 2.58 -0.09
N HIS A 241 -7.12 2.97 0.44
CA HIS A 241 -5.86 2.22 0.29
C HIS A 241 -5.40 1.63 1.62
N SER A 242 -5.60 2.36 2.72
CA SER A 242 -5.35 1.86 4.08
C SER A 242 -6.28 2.57 5.08
N PHE A 243 -6.21 2.18 6.34
CA PHE A 243 -6.91 2.81 7.46
C PHE A 243 -6.02 2.80 8.69
N GLY A 244 -6.41 3.51 9.75
CA GLY A 244 -5.70 3.55 11.02
C GLY A 244 -6.35 2.67 12.08
N MET A 245 -5.54 2.07 12.93
CA MET A 245 -5.99 1.30 14.09
C MET A 245 -5.20 1.69 15.34
N THR A 246 -5.91 1.84 16.45
CA THR A 246 -5.38 2.00 17.81
C THR A 246 -5.78 0.81 18.67
N GLU A 247 -5.49 0.84 19.96
CA GLU A 247 -5.98 -0.19 20.89
C GLU A 247 -7.52 -0.26 20.91
N ASN A 248 -8.20 0.90 20.92
CA ASN A 248 -9.64 0.97 21.13
C ASN A 248 -10.44 1.52 19.94
N TYR A 249 -9.80 2.09 18.92
CA TYR A 249 -10.47 2.79 17.81
C TYR A 249 -9.92 2.44 16.43
N PHE A 250 -10.82 2.49 15.44
CA PHE A 250 -10.50 2.57 14.02
C PHE A 250 -10.62 4.02 13.53
N VAL A 251 -9.73 4.41 12.63
CA VAL A 251 -9.70 5.71 11.96
C VAL A 251 -9.76 5.49 10.46
N PHE A 252 -10.76 6.04 9.79
CA PHE A 252 -10.86 6.02 8.33
C PHE A 252 -10.83 7.43 7.76
N VAL A 253 -10.02 7.64 6.73
CA VAL A 253 -9.85 8.94 6.05
C VAL A 253 -10.53 8.88 4.68
N GLU A 254 -11.71 9.49 4.57
CA GLU A 254 -12.47 9.55 3.33
C GLU A 254 -12.00 10.73 2.46
N THR A 255 -11.29 10.39 1.38
CA THR A 255 -10.63 11.34 0.46
C THR A 255 -11.58 11.88 -0.62
N PRO A 256 -11.22 12.98 -1.32
CA PRO A 256 -12.01 13.48 -2.45
C PRO A 256 -11.90 12.63 -3.72
N VAL A 257 -11.06 11.59 -3.75
CA VAL A 257 -10.97 10.67 -4.90
C VAL A 257 -12.10 9.67 -4.82
N LYS A 258 -13.05 9.76 -5.75
CA LYS A 258 -14.31 9.02 -5.77
C LYS A 258 -14.35 7.99 -6.89
N ILE A 259 -15.00 6.86 -6.62
CA ILE A 259 -15.27 5.82 -7.61
C ILE A 259 -16.70 6.02 -8.13
N ASN A 260 -16.84 6.36 -9.41
CA ASN A 260 -18.13 6.52 -10.06
C ASN A 260 -18.68 5.15 -10.48
N LEU A 261 -19.50 4.53 -9.61
CA LEU A 261 -20.07 3.21 -9.89
C LEU A 261 -21.00 3.18 -11.11
N LEU A 262 -21.61 4.30 -11.49
CA LEU A 262 -22.42 4.34 -12.72
C LEU A 262 -21.53 4.21 -13.95
N LYS A 263 -20.36 4.85 -13.97
CA LYS A 263 -19.34 4.60 -15.01
C LYS A 263 -18.89 3.14 -14.95
N PHE A 264 -18.59 2.63 -13.76
CA PHE A 264 -18.18 1.23 -13.59
C PHE A 264 -19.22 0.25 -14.17
N LEU A 265 -20.51 0.40 -13.86
CA LEU A 265 -21.54 -0.53 -14.37
C LEU A 265 -21.90 -0.31 -15.85
N SER A 266 -21.90 0.94 -16.34
CA SER A 266 -22.29 1.27 -17.72
C SER A 266 -21.16 1.06 -18.73
N ALA A 267 -19.92 1.22 -18.31
CA ALA A 267 -18.79 1.11 -19.21
C ALA A 267 -18.55 -0.35 -19.59
N TRP A 268 -18.73 -1.29 -18.66
CA TRP A 268 -18.63 -2.74 -18.92
C TRP A 268 -19.62 -3.28 -19.95
N SER A 269 -20.75 -2.60 -20.18
CA SER A 269 -21.79 -3.04 -21.12
C SER A 269 -21.68 -2.43 -22.52
N ILE A 270 -20.81 -1.44 -22.76
CA ILE A 270 -20.77 -0.70 -24.04
C ILE A 270 -19.34 -0.27 -24.46
N ARG A 271 -18.34 -0.17 -23.55
CA ARG A 271 -17.01 0.43 -23.82
C ARG A 271 -15.87 -0.37 -23.20
N GLY A 272 -14.78 -0.59 -23.96
CA GLY A 272 -13.52 -1.12 -23.40
C GLY A 272 -12.88 -0.10 -22.47
N THR A 273 -13.19 -0.21 -21.18
CA THR A 273 -12.79 0.70 -20.09
C THR A 273 -12.08 -0.07 -19.00
N ASN A 274 -11.37 0.64 -18.13
CA ASN A 274 -10.63 0.09 -17.00
C ASN A 274 -11.09 0.72 -15.67
N TYR A 275 -10.45 0.34 -14.56
CA TYR A 275 -10.79 0.89 -13.24
C TYR A 275 -10.44 2.37 -13.14
N MET A 276 -9.33 2.80 -13.73
CA MET A 276 -8.87 4.19 -13.73
C MET A 276 -9.91 5.16 -14.32
N ASP A 277 -10.62 4.75 -15.38
CA ASP A 277 -11.70 5.54 -16.02
C ASP A 277 -12.88 5.84 -15.09
N CYS A 278 -13.02 5.07 -14.01
CA CYS A 278 -14.11 5.18 -13.05
C CYS A 278 -13.80 6.17 -11.92
N PHE A 279 -12.56 6.63 -11.78
CA PHE A 279 -12.21 7.60 -10.74
C PHE A 279 -12.56 9.04 -11.17
N GLU A 280 -12.96 9.84 -10.20
CA GLU A 280 -13.16 11.28 -10.35
C GLU A 280 -12.90 12.00 -9.03
N SER A 281 -12.56 13.29 -9.08
CA SER A 281 -12.28 14.09 -7.89
C SER A 281 -13.49 14.93 -7.51
N ASN A 282 -13.92 14.87 -6.25
CA ASN A 282 -14.91 15.80 -5.70
C ASN A 282 -14.21 17.08 -5.23
N GLU A 283 -14.48 18.20 -5.91
CA GLU A 283 -13.74 19.46 -5.70
C GLU A 283 -14.12 20.23 -4.43
N THR A 284 -15.21 19.86 -3.75
CA THR A 284 -15.76 20.67 -2.65
C THR A 284 -15.81 19.96 -1.31
N MET A 285 -15.69 18.62 -1.28
CA MET A 285 -15.85 17.86 -0.03
C MET A 285 -14.68 18.00 0.96
N GLY A 286 -13.49 18.39 0.47
CA GLY A 286 -12.26 18.32 1.27
C GLY A 286 -11.89 16.86 1.60
N THR A 287 -11.49 16.61 2.85
CA THR A 287 -11.24 15.26 3.37
C THR A 287 -11.97 15.07 4.70
N TRP A 288 -12.60 13.91 4.90
CA TRP A 288 -13.39 13.59 6.09
C TRP A 288 -12.69 12.52 6.92
N PHE A 289 -12.68 12.66 8.24
CA PHE A 289 -12.18 11.62 9.14
C PHE A 289 -13.36 10.97 9.86
N HIS A 290 -13.38 9.64 9.88
CA HIS A 290 -14.37 8.81 10.55
C HIS A 290 -13.71 8.05 11.68
N LEU A 291 -14.41 7.92 12.80
CA LEU A 291 -13.98 7.14 13.95
C LEU A 291 -15.00 6.05 14.25
N ALA A 292 -14.49 4.90 14.69
CA ALA A 292 -15.31 3.87 15.30
C ALA A 292 -14.57 3.27 16.49
N THR A 293 -15.30 2.87 17.52
CA THR A 293 -14.78 2.01 18.58
C THR A 293 -14.56 0.60 18.04
N LYS A 294 -13.55 -0.08 18.56
CA LYS A 294 -13.18 -1.45 18.18
C LYS A 294 -14.00 -2.49 18.92
N ASN A 295 -14.31 -2.26 20.20
CA ASN A 295 -15.09 -3.18 21.03
C ASN A 295 -16.02 -2.44 22.03
N PRO A 296 -17.36 -2.56 21.92
CA PRO A 296 -18.07 -3.12 20.77
C PRO A 296 -17.87 -2.24 19.53
N GLY A 297 -17.91 -2.83 18.33
CA GLY A 297 -17.77 -2.09 17.06
C GLY A 297 -18.85 -1.03 16.86
N THR A 298 -18.56 0.24 17.12
CA THR A 298 -19.57 1.33 17.05
C THR A 298 -19.03 2.58 16.38
N TYR A 299 -19.72 3.07 15.34
CA TYR A 299 -19.39 4.33 14.67
C TYR A 299 -19.61 5.54 15.60
N ILE A 300 -18.63 6.44 15.64
CA ILE A 300 -18.68 7.69 16.40
C ILE A 300 -18.99 8.83 15.42
N ASN A 301 -20.14 9.47 15.60
CA ASN A 301 -20.65 10.47 14.67
C ASN A 301 -20.04 11.88 14.86
N HIS A 302 -18.72 11.95 14.91
CA HIS A 302 -17.98 13.22 14.91
C HIS A 302 -17.70 13.65 13.47
N LYS A 303 -17.99 14.91 13.14
CA LYS A 303 -17.86 15.45 11.78
C LYS A 303 -16.50 16.12 11.56
N PHE A 304 -15.42 15.34 11.62
CA PHE A 304 -14.07 15.84 11.37
C PHE A 304 -13.86 16.16 9.88
N ARG A 305 -13.35 17.35 9.58
CA ARG A 305 -13.15 17.86 8.21
C ARG A 305 -11.81 18.58 8.09
N THR A 306 -11.19 18.54 6.91
CA THR A 306 -9.98 19.29 6.59
C THR A 306 -9.91 19.56 5.08
N SER A 307 -8.93 20.35 4.65
CA SER A 307 -8.60 20.57 3.24
C SER A 307 -8.33 19.26 2.48
N ALA A 308 -8.61 19.25 1.18
CA ALA A 308 -8.42 18.11 0.29
C ALA A 308 -6.96 17.61 0.20
N PHE A 309 -6.78 16.30 0.32
CA PHE A 309 -5.56 15.56 -0.02
C PHE A 309 -5.89 14.12 -0.42
N ASN A 310 -4.97 13.48 -1.15
CA ASN A 310 -4.95 12.03 -1.30
C ASN A 310 -4.15 11.42 -0.13
N VAL A 311 -4.54 10.23 0.32
CA VAL A 311 -3.75 9.40 1.24
C VAL A 311 -3.74 7.99 0.71
N PHE A 312 -2.56 7.39 0.70
CA PHE A 312 -2.36 5.97 0.41
C PHE A 312 -2.07 5.27 1.73
N HIS A 313 -1.01 5.69 2.41
CA HIS A 313 -0.53 5.03 3.61
C HIS A 313 -0.75 5.85 4.87
N HIS A 314 -1.46 5.25 5.83
CA HIS A 314 -1.32 5.59 7.23
C HIS A 314 0.10 5.20 7.72
N ILE A 315 0.71 6.02 8.57
CA ILE A 315 1.99 5.70 9.21
C ILE A 315 1.72 4.95 10.51
N ASN A 316 1.02 5.60 11.44
CA ASN A 316 0.54 5.01 12.68
C ASN A 316 -0.60 5.85 13.24
N CYS A 317 -1.38 5.26 14.14
CA CYS A 317 -2.39 5.95 14.93
C CYS A 317 -2.23 5.55 16.39
N TYR A 318 -2.46 6.46 17.34
CA TYR A 318 -2.46 6.11 18.76
C TYR A 318 -3.35 7.03 19.60
N GLU A 319 -3.64 6.59 20.83
CA GLU A 319 -4.45 7.34 21.79
C GLU A 319 -3.56 8.10 22.78
N ASP A 320 -3.86 9.36 23.07
CA ASP A 320 -3.21 10.14 24.14
C ASP A 320 -4.21 11.12 24.76
N GLN A 321 -4.40 11.06 26.09
CA GLN A 321 -5.14 12.04 26.89
C GLN A 321 -6.51 12.48 26.31
N GLY A 322 -7.29 11.54 25.79
CA GLY A 322 -8.61 11.81 25.21
C GLY A 322 -8.58 12.30 23.75
N PHE A 323 -7.46 12.10 23.06
CA PHE A 323 -7.27 12.37 21.64
C PHE A 323 -6.80 11.12 20.91
N ILE A 324 -7.03 11.08 19.60
CA ILE A 324 -6.38 10.15 18.68
C ILE A 324 -5.40 10.94 17.82
N VAL A 325 -4.13 10.56 17.87
CA VAL A 325 -3.07 11.08 17.00
C VAL A 325 -3.00 10.21 15.75
N VAL A 326 -2.98 10.84 14.58
CA VAL A 326 -3.06 10.18 13.27
C VAL A 326 -1.96 10.72 12.36
N ASP A 327 -0.96 9.90 12.06
CA ASP A 327 0.15 10.28 11.18
C ASP A 327 -0.04 9.65 9.78
N LEU A 328 0.06 10.47 8.73
CA LEU A 328 -0.28 10.11 7.35
C LEU A 328 0.78 10.55 6.34
N CYS A 329 1.01 9.72 5.32
CA CYS A 329 1.64 10.14 4.07
C CYS A 329 0.57 10.75 3.15
N THR A 330 0.61 12.07 2.96
CA THR A 330 -0.44 12.78 2.21
C THR A 330 0.09 13.40 0.93
N TRP A 331 -0.80 13.59 -0.04
CA TRP A 331 -0.53 14.32 -1.27
C TRP A 331 -1.54 15.46 -1.44
N LYS A 332 -1.04 16.70 -1.40
CA LYS A 332 -1.87 17.92 -1.33
C LYS A 332 -2.66 18.13 -2.61
N GLY A 333 -3.97 18.25 -2.47
CA GLY A 333 -4.91 18.45 -3.58
C GLY A 333 -5.84 17.25 -3.79
N GLN A 334 -6.84 17.46 -4.63
CA GLN A 334 -7.91 16.49 -4.92
C GLN A 334 -7.66 15.65 -6.18
N GLU A 335 -6.72 16.07 -7.04
CA GLU A 335 -6.36 15.30 -8.24
C GLU A 335 -5.78 13.95 -7.83
N PHE A 336 -6.20 12.89 -8.51
CA PHE A 336 -5.76 11.54 -8.18
C PHE A 336 -4.29 11.33 -8.57
N VAL A 337 -3.44 10.98 -7.60
CA VAL A 337 -1.98 10.82 -7.84
C VAL A 337 -1.68 9.71 -8.84
N TYR A 338 -2.53 8.69 -8.94
CA TYR A 338 -2.33 7.59 -9.90
C TYR A 338 -2.35 8.05 -11.37
N ASN A 339 -2.91 9.23 -11.67
CA ASN A 339 -2.78 9.85 -13.01
C ASN A 339 -1.32 9.97 -13.48
N TYR A 340 -0.37 10.05 -12.55
CA TYR A 340 1.05 10.24 -12.82
C TYR A 340 1.85 8.94 -12.86
N LEU A 341 1.22 7.78 -12.61
CA LEU A 341 1.88 6.47 -12.47
C LEU A 341 1.69 5.55 -13.68
N TYR A 342 1.36 6.10 -14.85
CA TYR A 342 1.44 5.37 -16.10
C TYR A 342 2.89 5.02 -16.44
N LEU A 343 3.14 3.78 -16.88
CA LEU A 343 4.47 3.27 -17.22
C LEU A 343 5.14 4.09 -18.32
N ALA A 344 4.36 4.61 -19.27
CA ALA A 344 4.87 5.51 -20.30
C ALA A 344 5.57 6.74 -19.67
N ASN A 345 4.95 7.35 -18.66
CA ASN A 345 5.52 8.50 -17.95
C ASN A 345 6.72 8.10 -17.08
N LEU A 346 6.62 6.97 -16.37
CA LEU A 346 7.67 6.50 -15.46
C LEU A 346 8.93 6.00 -16.21
N ARG A 347 8.79 5.62 -17.49
CA ARG A 347 9.89 5.20 -18.36
C ARG A 347 10.48 6.35 -19.21
N GLU A 348 9.96 7.57 -19.08
CA GLU A 348 10.52 8.75 -19.76
C GLU A 348 11.95 9.07 -19.29
N ASN A 349 12.63 9.94 -20.02
CA ASN A 349 13.91 10.50 -19.56
C ASN A 349 13.71 11.45 -18.37
N TRP A 350 14.77 11.63 -17.58
CA TRP A 350 14.67 12.27 -16.27
C TRP A 350 14.11 13.69 -16.29
N GLU A 351 14.47 14.49 -17.30
CA GLU A 351 13.90 15.85 -17.45
C GLU A 351 12.39 15.82 -17.71
N ASP A 352 11.90 14.86 -18.48
CA ASP A 352 10.49 14.71 -18.80
C ASP A 352 9.69 14.16 -17.60
N VAL A 353 10.27 13.22 -16.84
CA VAL A 353 9.71 12.75 -15.54
C VAL A 353 9.51 13.92 -14.59
N LYS A 354 10.55 14.75 -14.38
CA LYS A 354 10.46 15.95 -13.53
C LYS A 354 9.36 16.89 -14.02
N LYS A 355 9.33 17.19 -15.32
CA LYS A 355 8.37 18.10 -15.94
C LYS A 355 6.93 17.60 -15.78
N ALA A 356 6.68 16.30 -15.95
CA ALA A 356 5.36 15.70 -15.76
C ALA A 356 4.91 15.82 -14.29
N ALA A 357 5.79 15.48 -13.34
CA ALA A 357 5.53 15.60 -11.91
C ALA A 357 5.36 17.06 -11.44
N MET A 358 5.69 18.07 -12.26
CA MET A 358 5.55 19.47 -11.85
C MET A 358 4.10 19.90 -11.57
N ARG A 359 3.12 19.18 -12.15
CA ARG A 359 1.69 19.42 -11.96
C ARG A 359 1.08 18.55 -10.86
N ALA A 360 1.81 17.52 -10.43
CA ALA A 360 1.31 16.57 -9.46
C ALA A 360 1.03 17.21 -8.09
N PRO A 361 0.07 16.62 -7.34
CA PRO A 361 -0.07 16.83 -5.91
C PRO A 361 1.30 16.81 -5.19
N GLN A 362 1.47 17.71 -4.23
CA GLN A 362 2.73 17.82 -3.49
C GLN A 362 2.69 16.89 -2.27
N PRO A 363 3.67 15.98 -2.10
CA PRO A 363 3.71 15.10 -0.93
C PRO A 363 4.06 15.86 0.35
N GLU A 364 3.48 15.43 1.47
CA GLU A 364 3.69 15.96 2.82
C GLU A 364 3.30 14.91 3.88
N VAL A 365 4.15 14.71 4.89
CA VAL A 365 3.78 13.89 6.06
C VAL A 365 3.09 14.77 7.08
N ARG A 366 1.90 14.36 7.51
CA ARG A 366 1.01 15.16 8.37
C ARG A 366 0.55 14.38 9.59
N ARG A 367 0.62 15.04 10.75
CA ARG A 367 -0.01 14.62 12.00
C ARG A 367 -1.32 15.37 12.19
N TYR A 368 -2.41 14.63 12.27
CA TYR A 368 -3.72 15.13 12.68
C TYR A 368 -4.03 14.67 14.11
N VAL A 369 -4.76 15.48 14.88
CA VAL A 369 -5.15 15.16 16.26
C VAL A 369 -6.65 15.31 16.41
N LEU A 370 -7.34 14.21 16.71
CA LEU A 370 -8.78 14.11 16.76
C LEU A 370 -9.26 14.05 18.22
N PRO A 371 -9.99 15.04 18.74
CA PRO A 371 -10.54 14.98 20.10
C PRO A 371 -11.67 13.95 20.22
N LEU A 372 -11.61 13.08 21.23
CA LEU A 372 -12.69 12.13 21.52
C LEU A 372 -13.92 12.83 22.13
N ASP A 373 -13.69 13.83 22.98
CA ASP A 373 -14.72 14.76 23.46
C ASP A 373 -14.67 16.07 22.67
N VAL A 374 -15.65 16.25 21.80
CA VAL A 374 -15.76 17.44 20.93
C VAL A 374 -16.40 18.65 21.62
N ASN A 375 -16.94 18.49 22.83
CA ASN A 375 -17.58 19.55 23.61
C ASN A 375 -16.71 20.04 24.79
N ARG A 376 -15.46 19.60 24.85
CA ARG A 376 -14.52 19.90 25.95
C ARG A 376 -14.16 21.38 26.10
N GLU A 377 -14.39 22.19 25.07
CA GLU A 377 -14.09 23.62 25.02
C GLU A 377 -15.24 24.38 24.34
N GLU A 378 -15.27 25.69 24.51
CA GLU A 378 -16.24 26.55 23.83
C GLU A 378 -16.06 26.49 22.30
N GLN A 379 -17.18 26.54 21.58
CA GLN A 379 -17.20 26.56 20.12
C GLN A 379 -16.29 27.68 19.57
N GLY A 380 -15.52 27.37 18.52
CA GLY A 380 -14.56 28.30 17.92
C GLY A 380 -13.17 28.31 18.57
N LYS A 381 -12.98 27.65 19.73
CA LYS A 381 -11.64 27.43 20.31
C LYS A 381 -10.99 26.15 19.76
N ASN A 382 -9.67 26.09 19.86
CA ASN A 382 -8.93 24.87 19.57
C ASN A 382 -9.20 23.85 20.68
N LEU A 383 -9.70 22.67 20.30
CA LEU A 383 -9.99 21.55 21.18
C LEU A 383 -8.72 20.76 21.55
N VAL A 384 -7.64 20.89 20.76
CA VAL A 384 -6.38 20.18 21.00
C VAL A 384 -5.61 20.82 22.14
N ALA A 385 -5.43 20.08 23.23
CA ALA A 385 -4.77 20.51 24.46
C ALA A 385 -3.43 19.81 24.71
N LEU A 386 -2.98 18.95 23.78
CA LEU A 386 -1.69 18.26 23.89
C LEU A 386 -0.54 19.28 23.73
N PRO A 387 0.41 19.35 24.68
CA PRO A 387 1.40 20.43 24.72
C PRO A 387 2.51 20.32 23.67
N TYR A 388 2.65 19.17 23.01
CA TYR A 388 3.77 18.85 22.14
C TYR A 388 3.46 18.97 20.64
N THR A 389 2.22 19.23 20.26
CA THR A 389 1.78 19.27 18.85
C THR A 389 1.26 20.65 18.48
N THR A 390 1.45 21.02 17.21
CA THR A 390 0.86 22.24 16.63
C THR A 390 -0.44 21.95 15.87
N ALA A 391 -0.89 20.69 15.83
CA ALA A 391 -2.16 20.32 15.20
C ALA A 391 -3.33 21.00 15.95
N THR A 392 -4.38 21.34 15.21
CA THR A 392 -5.56 21.97 15.79
C THR A 392 -6.83 21.26 15.36
N ALA A 393 -7.86 21.35 16.20
CA ALA A 393 -9.21 20.89 15.91
C ALA A 393 -10.18 21.95 16.42
N VAL A 394 -10.98 22.57 15.55
CA VAL A 394 -11.88 23.68 15.94
C VAL A 394 -13.32 23.34 15.59
N MET A 395 -14.19 23.30 16.60
CA MET A 395 -15.65 23.15 16.40
C MET A 395 -16.23 24.40 15.73
N ARG A 396 -16.85 24.22 14.56
CA ARG A 396 -17.55 25.25 13.79
C ARG A 396 -19.05 25.27 14.12
N SER A 397 -19.74 26.33 13.70
CA SER A 397 -21.17 26.56 13.95
C SER A 397 -22.11 25.57 13.26
N ASP A 398 -21.65 24.88 12.22
CA ASP A 398 -22.39 23.82 11.52
C ASP A 398 -22.22 22.43 12.18
N GLY A 399 -21.51 22.38 13.32
CA GLY A 399 -21.21 21.15 14.04
C GLY A 399 -20.08 20.32 13.42
N THR A 400 -19.35 20.85 12.44
CA THR A 400 -18.11 20.24 11.95
C THR A 400 -16.93 20.59 12.84
N VAL A 401 -15.96 19.67 12.97
CA VAL A 401 -14.68 19.94 13.63
C VAL A 401 -13.62 20.06 12.55
N TRP A 402 -13.13 21.27 12.33
CA TRP A 402 -12.11 21.54 11.31
C TRP A 402 -10.72 21.24 11.86
N LEU A 403 -9.97 20.40 11.16
CA LEU A 403 -8.63 19.97 11.53
C LEU A 403 -7.58 20.73 10.72
N GLU A 404 -6.52 21.18 11.38
CA GLU A 404 -5.27 21.60 10.73
C GLU A 404 -4.13 20.70 11.20
N PRO A 405 -3.27 20.21 10.28
CA PRO A 405 -2.21 19.28 10.64
C PRO A 405 -1.00 19.98 11.27
N GLU A 406 -0.25 19.23 12.07
CA GLU A 406 1.18 19.47 12.25
C GLU A 406 1.93 18.79 11.10
N VAL A 407 2.75 19.55 10.36
CA VAL A 407 3.58 18.99 9.28
C VAL A 407 4.85 18.37 9.87
N LEU A 408 5.07 17.09 9.62
CA LEU A 408 6.23 16.35 10.12
C LEU A 408 7.38 16.33 9.11
N PHE A 409 7.06 16.23 7.82
CA PHE A 409 8.04 16.25 6.73
C PHE A 409 7.42 16.87 5.47
N SER A 410 8.17 17.74 4.79
CA SER A 410 7.75 18.34 3.52
C SER A 410 8.98 18.67 2.69
N GLY A 411 9.10 18.04 1.52
CA GLY A 411 10.18 18.28 0.57
C GLY A 411 9.61 18.50 -0.84
N PRO A 412 10.01 19.54 -1.59
CA PRO A 412 9.45 19.80 -2.92
C PRO A 412 9.60 18.60 -3.85
N ARG A 413 8.47 17.96 -4.20
CA ARG A 413 8.42 16.71 -4.97
C ARG A 413 9.29 15.56 -4.44
N GLN A 414 9.60 15.60 -3.14
CA GLN A 414 10.26 14.52 -2.40
C GLN A 414 9.23 13.94 -1.44
N ALA A 415 8.72 12.75 -1.75
CA ALA A 415 7.78 12.06 -0.86
C ALA A 415 8.55 11.27 0.20
N PHE A 416 8.02 11.24 1.41
CA PHE A 416 8.23 10.14 2.33
C PHE A 416 7.01 9.24 2.17
N GLU A 417 7.19 8.06 1.59
CA GLU A 417 6.12 7.13 1.23
C GLU A 417 6.50 5.69 1.61
N PHE A 418 5.58 4.74 1.44
CA PHE A 418 5.76 3.35 1.88
C PHE A 418 6.24 3.30 3.35
N PRO A 419 5.49 3.92 4.28
CA PRO A 419 5.91 4.06 5.65
C PRO A 419 5.91 2.71 6.37
N GLN A 420 6.94 2.49 7.17
CA GLN A 420 7.10 1.36 8.06
C GLN A 420 7.46 1.87 9.45
N ILE A 421 7.16 1.07 10.47
CA ILE A 421 7.48 1.33 11.87
C ILE A 421 7.93 0.02 12.52
N ASN A 422 8.35 0.06 13.78
CA ASN A 422 8.44 -1.15 14.60
C ASN A 422 7.02 -1.64 14.96
N TYR A 423 6.33 -2.19 13.96
CA TYR A 423 4.90 -2.47 14.00
C TYR A 423 4.54 -3.47 15.10
N GLY A 424 5.36 -4.51 15.27
CA GLY A 424 5.15 -5.55 16.28
C GLY A 424 5.09 -5.03 17.72
N LYS A 425 5.71 -3.88 18.03
CA LYS A 425 5.71 -3.30 19.38
C LYS A 425 4.90 -1.99 19.48
N PHE A 426 4.84 -1.20 18.41
CA PHE A 426 4.36 0.19 18.42
C PHE A 426 3.15 0.47 17.52
N CYS A 427 2.62 -0.50 16.77
CA CYS A 427 1.34 -0.31 16.08
C CYS A 427 0.24 0.06 17.10
N GLY A 428 -0.50 1.13 16.83
CA GLY A 428 -1.60 1.57 17.69
C GLY A 428 -1.16 2.34 18.94
N LYS A 429 0.14 2.62 19.12
CA LYS A 429 0.75 3.16 20.35
C LYS A 429 1.64 4.38 20.07
N ASP A 430 1.86 5.20 21.09
CA ASP A 430 2.82 6.32 21.00
C ASP A 430 4.21 5.79 20.61
N TYR A 431 4.83 6.48 19.67
CA TYR A 431 6.02 6.03 18.94
C TYR A 431 6.85 7.25 18.50
N THR A 432 8.08 6.99 18.08
CA THR A 432 9.09 8.02 17.79
C THR A 432 9.60 7.93 16.36
N PHE A 433 9.71 6.73 15.78
CA PHE A 433 10.39 6.53 14.52
C PHE A 433 9.50 5.88 13.47
N THR A 434 9.56 6.44 12.26
CA THR A 434 9.08 5.78 11.04
C THR A 434 10.18 5.76 9.99
N TYR A 435 10.17 4.72 9.17
CA TYR A 435 11.05 4.50 8.04
C TYR A 435 10.22 4.57 6.76
N GLY A 436 10.79 5.01 5.66
CA GLY A 436 10.04 5.16 4.42
C GLY A 436 10.92 5.22 3.19
N LEU A 437 10.30 4.94 2.05
CA LEU A 437 10.87 5.12 0.74
C LEU A 437 10.78 6.60 0.32
N GLY A 438 11.91 7.18 -0.05
CA GLY A 438 11.94 8.52 -0.63
C GLY A 438 11.64 8.47 -2.12
N LEU A 439 10.60 9.20 -2.55
CA LEU A 439 10.24 9.33 -3.97
C LEU A 439 10.61 10.71 -4.50
N ASN A 440 11.55 10.75 -5.44
CA ASN A 440 11.98 11.94 -6.15
C ASN A 440 11.23 12.04 -7.48
N HIS A 441 10.21 12.90 -7.54
CA HIS A 441 9.29 12.98 -8.69
C HIS A 441 8.72 11.60 -9.09
N PHE A 442 8.27 10.84 -8.09
CA PHE A 442 7.79 9.44 -8.19
C PHE A 442 8.85 8.35 -8.37
N ILE A 443 10.10 8.70 -8.68
CA ILE A 443 11.18 7.73 -8.78
C ILE A 443 11.73 7.41 -7.38
N PRO A 444 11.74 6.13 -6.96
CA PRO A 444 12.30 5.77 -5.66
C PRO A 444 13.83 5.90 -5.67
N ASP A 445 14.39 6.77 -4.83
CA ASP A 445 15.82 7.13 -4.93
C ASP A 445 16.59 7.12 -3.61
N ARG A 446 15.92 6.87 -2.48
CA ARG A 446 16.54 6.90 -1.14
C ARG A 446 15.69 6.18 -0.10
N ILE A 447 16.31 5.81 1.02
CA ILE A 447 15.63 5.33 2.23
C ILE A 447 15.70 6.43 3.28
N CYS A 448 14.58 6.70 3.95
CA CYS A 448 14.45 7.75 4.94
C CYS A 448 14.08 7.16 6.30
N LYS A 449 14.60 7.76 7.37
CA LYS A 449 14.08 7.63 8.74
C LYS A 449 13.62 9.00 9.19
N LEU A 450 12.49 9.06 9.89
CA LEU A 450 11.92 10.27 10.45
C LEU A 450 11.62 10.06 11.93
N ASN A 451 12.14 10.95 12.77
CA ASN A 451 11.68 11.09 14.14
C ASN A 451 10.43 11.98 14.16
N VAL A 452 9.27 11.41 14.48
CA VAL A 452 7.98 12.11 14.41
C VAL A 452 7.73 13.09 15.56
N LYS A 453 8.60 13.11 16.57
CA LYS A 453 8.51 14.03 17.71
C LYS A 453 9.32 15.31 17.46
N ASN A 454 10.56 15.19 16.99
CA ASN A 454 11.45 16.34 16.76
C ASN A 454 11.64 16.70 15.27
N LYS A 455 11.10 15.91 14.34
CA LYS A 455 11.17 16.08 12.87
C LYS A 455 12.58 15.88 12.26
N GLU A 456 13.51 15.32 13.03
CA GLU A 456 14.83 14.94 12.54
C GLU A 456 14.73 13.81 11.52
N THR A 457 15.57 13.85 10.49
CA THR A 457 15.60 12.84 9.44
C THR A 457 17.00 12.32 9.17
N TRP A 458 17.07 11.04 8.82
CA TRP A 458 18.26 10.37 8.30
C TRP A 458 17.95 9.87 6.90
N ILE A 459 18.97 9.84 6.04
CA ILE A 459 18.84 9.41 4.65
C ILE A 459 19.98 8.45 4.34
N TRP A 460 19.65 7.29 3.80
CA TRP A 460 20.56 6.47 3.02
C TRP A 460 20.25 6.68 1.54
N GLN A 461 21.29 6.93 0.74
CA GLN A 461 21.16 7.14 -0.70
C GLN A 461 22.49 6.84 -1.39
N GLU A 462 22.41 6.17 -2.54
CA GLU A 462 23.54 5.99 -3.46
C GLU A 462 23.17 6.44 -4.88
N PRO A 463 24.14 6.94 -5.66
CA PRO A 463 23.91 7.24 -7.07
C PRO A 463 23.40 6.02 -7.84
N ASP A 464 22.49 6.26 -8.78
CA ASP A 464 21.94 5.27 -9.72
C ASP A 464 21.40 3.99 -9.06
N SER A 465 20.96 4.10 -7.80
CA SER A 465 20.41 3.01 -7.00
C SER A 465 18.98 3.33 -6.59
N TYR A 466 18.06 2.40 -6.87
CA TYR A 466 16.61 2.58 -6.72
C TYR A 466 16.06 1.58 -5.69
N PRO A 467 15.85 2.00 -4.42
CA PRO A 467 15.43 1.12 -3.35
C PRO A 467 13.92 0.82 -3.37
N SER A 468 13.51 -0.23 -2.66
CA SER A 468 12.12 -0.55 -2.32
C SER A 468 11.77 -0.03 -0.92
N GLU A 469 10.51 -0.21 -0.52
CA GLU A 469 10.06 -0.03 0.88
C GLU A 469 11.03 -0.67 1.88
N PRO A 470 11.44 0.07 2.95
CA PRO A 470 12.34 -0.43 3.99
C PRO A 470 11.58 -1.13 5.12
N LEU A 471 11.58 -2.46 5.14
CA LEU A 471 10.91 -3.26 6.18
C LEU A 471 11.76 -3.35 7.46
N PHE A 472 11.18 -2.98 8.60
CA PHE A 472 11.85 -3.05 9.90
C PHE A 472 11.80 -4.45 10.50
N VAL A 473 12.95 -4.96 10.94
CA VAL A 473 13.08 -6.21 11.69
C VAL A 473 13.75 -5.92 13.03
N GLN A 474 13.02 -6.17 14.12
CA GLN A 474 13.50 -5.91 15.47
C GLN A 474 14.60 -6.90 15.88
N SER A 475 15.64 -6.42 16.57
CA SER A 475 16.57 -7.33 17.24
C SER A 475 15.89 -8.08 18.39
N PRO A 476 16.23 -9.36 18.66
CA PRO A 476 15.52 -10.16 19.67
C PRO A 476 15.47 -9.55 21.08
N ASP A 477 16.56 -8.87 21.49
CA ASP A 477 16.71 -8.28 22.83
C ASP A 477 16.52 -6.75 22.83
N ALA A 478 15.84 -6.21 21.82
CA ALA A 478 15.68 -4.78 21.62
C ALA A 478 15.01 -4.06 22.80
N THR A 479 15.73 -3.12 23.41
CA THR A 479 15.18 -2.22 24.44
C THR A 479 14.60 -0.94 23.84
N GLU A 480 15.27 -0.40 22.82
CA GLU A 480 14.88 0.83 22.12
C GLU A 480 13.94 0.54 20.94
N GLU A 481 13.22 1.58 20.49
CA GLU A 481 12.25 1.49 19.39
C GLU A 481 12.89 1.17 18.04
N ASP A 482 14.08 1.74 17.78
CA ASP A 482 14.85 1.62 16.55
C ASP A 482 16.01 0.63 16.65
N ASP A 483 15.97 -0.28 17.63
CA ASP A 483 16.94 -1.37 17.77
C ASP A 483 16.57 -2.55 16.88
N GLY A 484 17.20 -2.60 15.72
CA GLY A 484 16.91 -3.55 14.66
C GLY A 484 17.58 -3.17 13.35
N VAL A 485 17.12 -3.80 12.28
CA VAL A 485 17.59 -3.52 10.91
C VAL A 485 16.45 -3.15 9.99
N LEU A 486 16.79 -2.49 8.88
CA LEU A 486 15.90 -2.30 7.74
C LEU A 486 16.34 -3.18 6.59
N LEU A 487 15.37 -3.83 5.94
CA LEU A 487 15.55 -4.64 4.75
C LEU A 487 14.90 -3.94 3.55
N SER A 488 15.67 -3.69 2.50
CA SER A 488 15.18 -3.07 1.26
C SER A 488 15.81 -3.73 0.04
N ILE A 489 15.02 -4.03 -0.99
CA ILE A 489 15.55 -4.48 -2.28
C ILE A 489 15.99 -3.24 -3.05
N VAL A 490 17.21 -3.23 -3.56
CA VAL A 490 17.74 -2.11 -4.32
C VAL A 490 18.22 -2.58 -5.69
N VAL A 491 18.00 -1.73 -6.68
CA VAL A 491 18.43 -1.97 -8.05
C VAL A 491 19.44 -0.92 -8.47
N ASN A 492 20.65 -1.35 -8.83
CA ASN A 492 21.70 -0.53 -9.44
C ASN A 492 22.02 -1.09 -10.84
N PRO A 493 21.34 -0.62 -11.89
CA PRO A 493 21.50 -1.14 -13.25
C PRO A 493 22.90 -1.08 -13.84
N GLY A 494 23.75 -0.19 -13.34
CA GLY A 494 25.13 -0.02 -13.82
C GLY A 494 26.12 -1.00 -13.19
N ALA A 495 25.72 -1.72 -12.14
CA ALA A 495 26.57 -2.66 -11.42
C ALA A 495 26.63 -4.04 -12.12
N GLN A 496 27.72 -4.78 -11.85
CA GLN A 496 27.85 -6.18 -12.30
C GLN A 496 26.74 -7.07 -11.73
N ARG A 497 26.32 -6.80 -10.50
CA ARG A 497 25.20 -7.46 -9.82
C ARG A 497 24.13 -6.41 -9.55
N PRO A 498 23.14 -6.29 -10.45
CA PRO A 498 22.33 -5.09 -10.49
C PRO A 498 21.16 -5.12 -9.50
N GLY A 499 20.84 -6.25 -8.89
CA GLY A 499 19.88 -6.35 -7.79
C GLY A 499 20.58 -6.74 -6.50
N TYR A 500 20.19 -6.16 -5.36
CA TYR A 500 20.70 -6.57 -4.06
C TYR A 500 19.70 -6.33 -2.94
N LEU A 501 19.72 -7.20 -1.92
CA LEU A 501 19.10 -6.91 -0.63
C LEU A 501 20.06 -6.03 0.18
N LEU A 502 19.61 -4.86 0.58
CA LEU A 502 20.31 -3.94 1.47
C LEU A 502 19.84 -4.15 2.92
N ILE A 503 20.81 -4.23 3.84
CA ILE A 503 20.58 -4.32 5.28
C ILE A 503 21.18 -3.08 5.95
N LEU A 504 20.32 -2.24 6.51
CA LEU A 504 20.72 -1.02 7.22
C LEU A 504 20.51 -1.16 8.72
N ASN A 505 21.36 -0.53 9.52
CA ASN A 505 21.09 -0.29 10.93
C ASN A 505 19.93 0.70 11.06
N ALA A 506 18.85 0.32 11.74
CA ALA A 506 17.67 1.17 11.86
C ALA A 506 17.92 2.42 12.71
N ARG A 507 18.99 2.47 13.52
CA ARG A 507 19.33 3.64 14.35
C ARG A 507 19.81 4.84 13.53
N ASP A 508 20.74 4.62 12.60
CA ASP A 508 21.46 5.68 11.90
C ASP A 508 21.45 5.54 10.37
N LEU A 509 20.80 4.51 9.83
CA LEU A 509 20.79 4.12 8.42
C LEU A 509 22.18 3.82 7.84
N SER A 510 23.15 3.51 8.69
CA SER A 510 24.44 2.96 8.25
C SER A 510 24.25 1.57 7.66
N GLU A 511 24.99 1.28 6.60
CA GLU A 511 24.93 -0.04 5.98
C GLU A 511 25.66 -1.09 6.82
N ILE A 512 24.98 -2.22 7.03
CA ILE A 512 25.53 -3.38 7.73
C ILE A 512 26.06 -4.41 6.72
N ALA A 513 25.24 -4.71 5.72
CA ALA A 513 25.53 -5.71 4.69
C ALA A 513 24.67 -5.53 3.45
N ARG A 514 25.09 -6.16 2.36
CA ARG A 514 24.28 -6.39 1.16
C ARG A 514 24.39 -7.82 0.69
N ALA A 515 23.34 -8.33 0.06
CA ALA A 515 23.34 -9.61 -0.63
C ALA A 515 22.98 -9.40 -2.11
N GLU A 516 24.00 -9.45 -2.96
CA GLU A 516 23.94 -9.08 -4.37
C GLU A 516 23.62 -10.26 -5.29
N VAL A 517 22.81 -10.02 -6.33
CA VAL A 517 22.43 -10.99 -7.36
C VAL A 517 22.69 -10.45 -8.76
N ASP A 518 22.95 -11.34 -9.70
CA ASP A 518 23.29 -11.03 -11.10
C ASP A 518 22.06 -10.78 -12.00
N VAL A 519 20.88 -10.60 -11.39
CA VAL A 519 19.63 -10.34 -12.09
C VAL A 519 19.02 -9.01 -11.69
N ILE A 520 18.38 -8.33 -12.65
CA ILE A 520 17.53 -7.16 -12.37
C ILE A 520 16.29 -7.62 -11.63
N ILE A 521 15.87 -6.83 -10.64
CA ILE A 521 14.63 -7.05 -9.88
C ILE A 521 13.68 -5.89 -10.23
N PRO A 522 12.46 -6.16 -10.76
CA PRO A 522 11.48 -5.10 -10.97
C PRO A 522 11.05 -4.43 -9.66
N VAL A 523 10.31 -3.34 -9.79
CA VAL A 523 9.73 -2.62 -8.66
C VAL A 523 8.85 -3.56 -7.82
N THR A 524 8.99 -3.45 -6.50
CA THR A 524 8.12 -4.15 -5.53
C THR A 524 7.45 -3.13 -4.62
N PHE A 525 6.17 -3.33 -4.31
CA PHE A 525 5.37 -2.40 -3.51
C PHE A 525 5.48 -2.70 -2.02
N HIS A 526 4.91 -3.83 -1.59
CA HIS A 526 4.87 -4.23 -0.19
C HIS A 526 5.30 -5.67 0.02
N GLY A 527 5.45 -6.03 1.28
CA GLY A 527 5.78 -7.37 1.68
C GLY A 527 5.90 -7.50 3.18
N MET A 528 6.54 -8.58 3.61
CA MET A 528 6.74 -8.85 5.02
C MET A 528 8.04 -9.62 5.26
N TYR A 529 8.52 -9.58 6.49
CA TYR A 529 9.55 -10.47 6.99
C TYR A 529 8.89 -11.62 7.75
N LYS A 530 9.20 -12.86 7.36
CA LYS A 530 8.83 -14.10 8.05
C LYS A 530 10.06 -14.59 8.84
N PRO A 531 10.08 -14.45 10.18
CA PRO A 531 11.17 -14.94 11.01
C PRO A 531 11.42 -16.44 10.91
#